data_AF-A0A7V9MPI2-F1
#
_entry.id   AF-A0A7V9MPI2-F1
#
_cell.length_a   1.000
_cell.length_b   1.000
_cell.length_c   1.000
_cell.angle_alpha   90.00
_cell.angle_beta   90.00
_cell.angle_gamma   90.00
#
_symmetry.space_group_name_H-M   'P 1'
#
loop_
_entity.id
_entity.type
_entity.pdbx_description
1 polymer ?
#
loop_
_entity_poly.entity_id
_entity_poly.type
_entity_poly.pdbx_seq_one_letter_code
_entity_poly.pdbx_strand_id
1 'polypeptide(L)'
;MDQVKKYRLMDLIDDIKKVDDMIKLHSANTSTLMLEQYKIKKEKLICYLIDELVEPDLRSPKSFAIIRILIDRFYPNLKKEAQADINHEELNELEAILV
;
A
#
# COMPACT_ATOMS: atom_id res chain seq x y z
N MET A 1 -7.83 -7.25 -19.94
CA MET A 1 -7.73 -6.13 -19.00
C MET A 1 -8.28 -4.91 -19.71
N ASP A 2 -9.34 -4.33 -19.18
CA ASP A 2 -9.94 -3.12 -19.74
C ASP A 2 -8.90 -1.98 -19.76
N GLN A 3 -8.75 -1.29 -20.88
CA GLN A 3 -7.78 -0.20 -21.04
C GLN A 3 -8.02 0.90 -20.01
N VAL A 4 -9.29 1.17 -19.70
CA VAL A 4 -9.68 2.17 -18.69
C VAL A 4 -9.14 1.79 -17.31
N LYS A 5 -9.29 0.53 -16.89
CA LYS A 5 -8.75 0.04 -15.61
C LYS A 5 -7.22 0.15 -15.57
N LYS A 6 -6.53 -0.18 -16.67
CA LYS A 6 -5.07 -0.05 -16.75
C LYS A 6 -4.61 1.40 -16.56
N TYR A 7 -5.25 2.36 -17.23
CA TYR A 7 -4.90 3.78 -17.07
C TYR A 7 -5.17 4.26 -15.64
N ARG A 8 -6.30 3.88 -15.06
CA ARG A 8 -6.63 4.22 -13.67
C ARG A 8 -5.59 3.72 -12.67
N LEU A 9 -5.10 2.49 -12.83
CA LEU A 9 -4.03 1.95 -11.97
C LEU A 9 -2.71 2.71 -12.15
N MET A 10 -2.38 3.14 -13.38
CA MET A 10 -1.18 3.96 -13.61
C MET A 10 -1.32 5.35 -12.98
N ASP A 11 -2.47 5.98 -13.13
CA ASP A 11 -2.75 7.29 -12.53
C ASP A 11 -2.64 7.23 -11.00
N LEU A 12 -3.18 6.18 -10.37
CA LEU A 12 -3.03 5.94 -8.94
C LEU A 12 -1.56 5.82 -8.52
N ILE A 13 -0.75 5.08 -9.28
CA ILE A 13 0.68 4.94 -9.00
C ILE A 13 1.40 6.29 -9.10
N ASP A 14 1.08 7.10 -10.11
CA ASP A 14 1.71 8.40 -10.31
C ASP A 14 1.28 9.42 -9.25
N ASP A 15 0.02 9.38 -8.80
CA ASP A 15 -0.43 10.21 -7.70
C ASP A 15 0.22 9.82 -6.37
N ILE A 16 0.45 8.51 -6.11
CA ILE A 16 1.22 8.06 -4.94
C ILE A 16 2.65 8.63 -5.00
N LYS A 17 3.31 8.60 -6.16
CA LYS A 17 4.67 9.15 -6.32
C LYS A 17 4.70 10.65 -6.05
N LYS A 18 3.75 11.42 -6.61
CA LYS A 18 3.66 12.87 -6.37
C LYS A 18 3.50 13.19 -4.88
N VAL A 19 2.66 12.44 -4.17
CA VAL A 19 2.49 12.64 -2.72
C VAL A 19 3.77 12.26 -1.97
N ASP A 20 4.45 11.18 -2.36
CA ASP A 20 5.73 10.78 -1.76
C ASP A 20 6.81 11.86 -1.97
N ASP A 21 6.85 12.48 -3.14
CA ASP A 21 7.77 13.59 -3.44
C ASP A 21 7.43 14.84 -2.61
N MET A 22 6.15 15.14 -2.39
CA MET A 22 5.73 16.21 -1.47
C MET A 22 6.16 15.90 -0.03
N ILE A 23 6.03 14.65 0.43
CA ILE A 23 6.50 14.25 1.76
C ILE A 23 8.00 14.49 1.90
N LYS A 24 8.81 14.09 0.90
CA LYS A 24 10.27 14.31 0.89
C LYS A 24 10.65 15.78 0.85
N LEU A 25 9.94 16.58 0.05
CA LEU A 25 10.19 18.02 -0.06
C LEU A 25 9.90 18.72 1.27
N HIS A 26 8.81 18.33 1.93
CA HIS A 26 8.31 19.00 3.12
C HIS A 26 8.86 18.43 4.43
N SER A 27 9.52 17.26 4.42
CA SER A 27 10.06 16.62 5.63
C SER A 27 11.15 17.42 6.34
N ALA A 28 11.81 18.36 5.66
CA ALA A 28 12.89 19.17 6.23
C ALA A 28 12.42 20.54 6.78
N ASN A 29 11.33 21.12 6.26
CA ASN A 29 11.09 22.57 6.38
C ASN A 29 9.62 22.98 6.57
N THR A 30 8.70 22.05 6.87
CA THR A 30 7.25 22.36 6.86
C THR A 30 6.57 22.01 8.18
N SER A 31 5.48 22.72 8.48
CA SER A 31 4.59 22.41 9.61
C SER A 31 4.25 20.92 9.68
N THR A 32 4.41 20.32 10.86
CA THR A 32 4.12 18.92 11.17
C THR A 32 2.74 18.50 10.67
N LEU A 33 1.76 19.41 10.75
CA LEU A 33 0.38 19.17 10.33
C LEU A 33 0.22 18.99 8.82
N MET A 34 0.97 19.71 7.97
CA MET A 34 0.94 19.47 6.52
C MET A 34 1.60 18.14 6.16
N LEU A 35 2.71 17.81 6.82
CA LEU A 35 3.41 16.55 6.59
C LEU A 35 2.52 15.35 6.94
N GLU A 36 1.77 15.45 8.05
CA GLU A 36 0.76 14.45 8.43
C GLU A 36 -0.35 14.32 7.39
N GLN A 37 -0.88 15.42 6.86
CA GLN A 37 -1.89 15.37 5.79
C GLN A 37 -1.37 14.63 4.55
N TYR A 38 -0.12 14.86 4.14
CA TYR A 38 0.47 14.14 3.01
C TYR A 38 0.65 12.65 3.31
N LYS A 39 1.07 12.29 4.53
CA LYS A 39 1.18 10.88 4.95
C LYS A 39 -0.18 10.17 4.91
N ILE A 40 -1.22 10.79 5.48
CA ILE A 40 -2.60 10.26 5.45
C ILE A 40 -3.09 10.12 4.01
N LYS A 41 -2.80 11.10 3.15
CA LYS A 41 -3.19 11.04 1.73
C LYS A 41 -2.49 9.88 1.01
N LYS A 42 -1.19 9.68 1.26
CA LYS A 42 -0.42 8.57 0.70
C LYS A 42 -1.02 7.22 1.12
N GLU A 43 -1.33 7.07 2.40
CA GLU A 43 -1.94 5.86 2.94
C GLU A 43 -3.26 5.53 2.24
N LYS A 44 -4.18 6.50 2.13
CA LYS A 44 -5.44 6.34 1.41
C LYS A 44 -5.27 5.90 -0.04
N LEU A 45 -4.34 6.53 -0.77
CA LEU A 45 -4.07 6.18 -2.16
C LEU A 45 -3.52 4.76 -2.31
N ILE A 46 -2.67 4.31 -1.37
CA ILE A 46 -2.16 2.94 -1.35
C ILE A 46 -3.30 1.95 -1.05
N CYS A 47 -4.18 2.24 -0.08
CA CYS A 47 -5.36 1.42 0.17
C CYS A 47 -6.23 1.27 -1.08
N TYR A 48 -6.54 2.38 -1.76
CA TYR A 48 -7.30 2.33 -3.01
C TYR A 48 -6.61 1.51 -4.09
N LEU A 49 -5.29 1.60 -4.24
CA LEU A 49 -4.55 0.79 -5.19
C LEU A 49 -4.62 -0.71 -4.83
N ILE A 50 -4.56 -1.05 -3.54
CA ILE A 50 -4.72 -2.43 -3.09
C ILE A 50 -6.13 -2.94 -3.38
N ASP A 51 -7.16 -2.16 -3.06
CA ASP A 51 -8.57 -2.50 -3.31
C ASP A 51 -8.81 -2.83 -4.78
N GLU A 52 -8.28 -2.00 -5.69
CA GLU A 52 -8.38 -2.23 -7.14
C GLU A 52 -7.63 -3.51 -7.56
N LEU A 53 -6.48 -3.83 -6.96
CA LEU A 53 -5.70 -5.03 -7.28
C LEU A 53 -6.30 -6.34 -6.75
N VAL A 54 -7.19 -6.26 -5.74
CA VAL A 54 -7.91 -7.41 -5.18
C VAL A 54 -9.33 -7.59 -5.74
N GLU A 55 -9.77 -6.68 -6.62
CA GLU A 55 -11.02 -6.84 -7.36
C GLU A 55 -11.09 -8.20 -8.07
N PRO A 56 -12.26 -8.85 -8.15
CA PRO A 56 -12.40 -10.18 -8.74
C PRO A 56 -11.77 -10.34 -10.13
N ASP A 57 -11.84 -9.30 -10.97
CA ASP A 57 -11.31 -9.31 -12.33
C ASP A 57 -9.77 -9.27 -12.43
N LEU A 58 -9.11 -8.77 -11.38
CA LEU A 58 -7.65 -8.59 -11.31
C LEU A 58 -7.00 -9.51 -10.29
N ARG A 59 -7.79 -10.09 -9.39
CA ARG A 59 -7.38 -11.01 -8.34
C ARG A 59 -6.63 -12.19 -8.95
N SER A 60 -5.34 -12.22 -8.70
CA SER A 60 -4.44 -13.26 -9.20
C SER A 60 -3.19 -13.33 -8.34
N PRO A 61 -2.43 -14.43 -8.40
CA PRO A 61 -1.12 -14.50 -7.74
C PRO A 61 -0.20 -13.33 -8.13
N LYS A 62 -0.32 -12.82 -9.36
CA LYS A 62 0.44 -11.65 -9.83
C LYS A 62 0.00 -10.37 -9.13
N SER A 63 -1.30 -10.13 -8.92
CA SER A 63 -1.75 -8.94 -8.21
C SER A 63 -1.33 -8.97 -6.73
N PHE A 64 -1.35 -10.14 -6.09
CA PHE A 64 -0.81 -10.31 -4.73
C PHE A 64 0.71 -10.07 -4.66
N ALA A 65 1.47 -10.54 -5.64
CA ALA A 65 2.90 -10.25 -5.72
C ALA A 65 3.17 -8.75 -5.87
N ILE A 66 2.35 -8.04 -6.67
CA ILE A 66 2.44 -6.58 -6.81
C ILE A 66 2.10 -5.88 -5.49
N ILE A 67 1.04 -6.30 -4.80
CA ILE A 67 0.67 -5.77 -3.48
C ILE A 67 1.83 -5.94 -2.49
N ARG A 68 2.46 -7.12 -2.45
CA ARG A 68 3.65 -7.34 -1.61
C ARG A 68 4.78 -6.36 -1.93
N ILE A 69 5.07 -6.14 -3.22
CA ILE A 69 6.10 -5.17 -3.64
C ILE A 69 5.73 -3.74 -3.25
N LEU A 70 4.45 -3.36 -3.34
CA LEU A 70 3.96 -2.04 -2.93
C LEU A 70 4.14 -1.82 -1.43
N ILE A 71 3.75 -2.80 -0.61
CA ILE A 71 3.93 -2.74 0.84
C ILE A 71 5.42 -2.65 1.21
N ASP A 72 6.26 -3.52 0.62
CA ASP A 72 7.71 -3.50 0.86
C ASP A 72 8.35 -2.16 0.47
N ARG A 73 7.85 -1.51 -0.59
CA ARG A 73 8.37 -0.23 -1.08
C ARG A 73 7.93 0.94 -0.21
N PHE A 74 6.65 1.01 0.14
CA PHE A 74 6.07 2.19 0.80
C PHE A 74 6.06 2.09 2.33
N TYR A 75 6.17 0.89 2.88
CA TYR A 75 6.23 0.60 4.31
C TYR A 75 7.39 -0.35 4.65
N PRO A 76 8.65 0.03 4.39
CA PRO A 76 9.80 -0.84 4.66
C PRO A 76 9.99 -1.19 6.15
N ASN A 77 9.44 -0.37 7.06
CA ASN A 77 9.51 -0.61 8.50
C ASN A 77 8.46 -1.61 9.02
N LEU A 78 7.37 -1.84 8.27
CA LEU A 78 6.36 -2.83 8.62
C LEU A 78 6.96 -4.23 8.72
N LYS A 79 7.97 -4.57 7.89
CA LYS A 79 8.70 -5.84 8.03
C LYS A 79 9.42 -5.97 9.36
N LYS A 80 10.01 -4.89 9.87
CA LYS A 80 10.76 -4.90 11.13
C LYS A 80 9.81 -4.98 12.34
N GLU A 81 8.66 -4.32 12.24
CA GLU A 81 7.64 -4.28 13.28
C GLU A 81 6.81 -5.59 13.31
N ALA A 82 6.43 -6.13 12.15
CA ALA A 82 5.75 -7.42 12.03
C ALA A 82 6.59 -8.60 12.53
N GLN A 83 7.92 -8.55 12.38
CA GLN A 83 8.80 -9.58 12.94
C GLN A 83 8.86 -9.55 14.48
N ALA A 84 8.47 -8.44 15.11
CA ALA A 84 8.54 -8.24 16.55
C ALA A 84 7.19 -8.52 17.26
N ASP A 85 6.05 -8.34 16.58
CA ASP A 85 4.71 -8.43 17.19
C ASP A 85 3.82 -9.59 16.68
N ILE A 86 4.23 -10.35 15.66
CA ILE A 86 3.43 -11.53 15.25
C ILE A 86 3.70 -12.68 16.22
N ASN A 87 2.90 -12.74 17.29
CA ASN A 87 2.55 -14.03 17.89
C ASN A 87 1.81 -14.83 16.83
N HIS A 88 2.45 -15.87 16.31
CA HIS A 88 1.99 -16.74 15.21
C HIS A 88 0.62 -17.42 15.44
N GLU A 89 -0.02 -17.25 16.59
CA GLU A 89 -1.29 -17.88 16.96
C GLU A 89 -2.48 -17.42 16.10
N GLU A 90 -2.66 -16.12 15.87
CA GLU A 90 -3.81 -15.58 15.11
C GLU A 90 -3.71 -15.86 13.60
N LEU A 91 -2.50 -15.91 13.04
CA LEU A 91 -2.29 -16.33 11.66
C LEU A 91 -2.53 -17.83 11.47
N ASN A 92 -2.20 -18.65 12.47
CA ASN A 92 -2.52 -20.08 12.47
C ASN A 92 -4.05 -20.31 12.54
N GLU A 93 -4.78 -19.49 13.30
CA GLU A 93 -6.25 -19.55 13.35
C GLU A 93 -6.90 -19.16 12.01
N LEU A 94 -6.36 -18.14 11.33
CA LEU A 94 -6.82 -17.76 9.99
C LEU A 94 -6.47 -18.81 8.92
N GLU A 95 -5.30 -19.46 9.00
CA GLU A 95 -4.96 -20.60 8.13
C GLU A 95 -5.91 -21.79 8.35
N ALA A 96 -6.31 -22.06 9.59
CA ALA A 96 -7.23 -23.16 9.92
C ALA A 96 -8.65 -22.96 9.36
N ILE A 97 -9.06 -21.73 9.05
CA ILE A 97 -10.37 -21.41 8.43
C ILE A 97 -10.34 -21.61 6.90
N LEU A 98 -9.14 -21.70 6.29
CA LEU A 98 -8.94 -21.77 4.84
C LEU A 98 -8.67 -23.19 4.30
N VAL A 99 -8.68 -24.21 5.17
CA VAL A 99 -8.58 -25.66 4.84
C VAL A 99 -9.92 -26.35 5.06
#